data_AF-A0A9N7W0V9-F1
#
_entry.id   AF-A0A9N7W0V9-F1
#
_cell.length_a   1.000
_cell.length_b   1.000
_cell.length_c   1.000
_cell.angle_alpha   90.00
_cell.angle_beta   90.00
_cell.angle_gamma   90.00
#
_symmetry.space_group_name_H-M   'P 1'
#
loop_
_entity.id
_entity.type
_entity.pdbx_description
1 polymer ?
#
loop_
_entity_poly.entity_id
_entity_poly.type
_entity_poly.pdbx_seq_one_letter_code
_entity_poly.pdbx_strand_id
1 'polypeptide(L)'
;MGLDHSHPQLFPGDIVEYPRNKYFSHFAVYYGERDGVPYVAHLTCRDSDAKLPLFGRALRSEVKLDPLDMLGKKYKVSNMLDDSFPARDFHTVVKPAIDDLMGREVTFDILFHNSEHQATLLRYGVKRSEQIEVIYKYIMPSWKKLFQHKKL
;
A
#
# COMPACT_ATOMS: atom_id res chain seq x y z
N MET A 1 28.20 -9.10 -21.42
CA MET A 1 28.08 -8.35 -20.16
C MET A 1 27.16 -7.18 -20.40
N GLY A 2 26.14 -6.98 -19.56
CA GLY A 2 25.22 -5.84 -19.65
C GLY A 2 23.77 -6.25 -19.44
N LEU A 3 23.41 -6.64 -18.21
CA LEU A 3 22.01 -6.64 -17.80
C LEU A 3 21.68 -5.20 -17.43
N ASP A 4 21.08 -4.48 -18.36
CA ASP A 4 20.48 -3.16 -18.10
C ASP A 4 19.17 -3.38 -17.33
N HIS A 5 19.31 -3.59 -16.02
CA HIS A 5 18.22 -3.51 -15.07
C HIS A 5 18.28 -2.10 -14.45
N SER A 6 17.81 -1.11 -15.20
CA SER A 6 17.49 0.21 -14.65
C SER A 6 16.29 0.08 -13.71
N HIS A 7 16.52 -0.54 -12.55
CA HIS A 7 15.61 -0.42 -11.43
C HIS A 7 15.46 1.08 -11.13
N PRO A 8 14.23 1.59 -10.99
CA PRO A 8 14.03 3.00 -10.68
C PRO A 8 14.80 3.35 -9.41
N GLN A 9 15.46 4.51 -9.41
CA GLN A 9 16.21 4.96 -8.23
C GLN A 9 15.23 5.14 -7.07
N LEU A 10 15.46 4.38 -6.00
CA LEU A 10 14.59 4.34 -4.81
C LEU A 10 15.25 5.09 -3.66
N PHE A 11 14.50 6.00 -3.04
CA PHE A 11 14.92 6.73 -1.85
C PHE A 11 14.11 6.29 -0.64
N PRO A 12 14.73 6.14 0.55
CA PRO A 12 14.00 5.78 1.76
C PRO A 12 12.79 6.70 1.99
N GLY A 13 11.62 6.11 2.19
CA GLY A 13 10.34 6.82 2.31
C GLY A 13 9.54 6.89 1.01
N ASP A 14 10.09 6.46 -0.14
CA ASP A 14 9.33 6.37 -1.39
C ASP A 14 8.23 5.32 -1.31
N ILE A 15 7.08 5.66 -1.88
CA ILE A 15 6.00 4.71 -2.05
C ILE A 15 6.30 3.87 -3.28
N VAL A 16 6.34 2.56 -3.11
CA VAL A 16 6.55 1.58 -4.16
C VAL A 16 5.23 0.92 -4.49
N GLU A 17 4.81 1.03 -5.74
CA GLU A 17 3.60 0.40 -6.26
C GLU A 17 3.96 -0.88 -7.01
N TYR A 18 3.28 -1.97 -6.66
CA TYR A 18 3.35 -3.28 -7.28
C TYR A 18 2.01 -3.56 -8.00
N PRO A 19 1.94 -3.32 -9.32
CA PRO A 19 0.72 -3.57 -10.08
C PRO A 19 0.34 -5.06 -10.05
N ARG A 20 -0.86 -5.39 -9.59
CA ARG A 20 -1.37 -6.79 -9.58
C ARG A 20 -2.35 -7.03 -10.73
N ASN A 21 -3.32 -6.14 -10.90
CA ASN A 21 -4.31 -6.19 -11.98
C ASN A 21 -4.77 -4.77 -12.38
N LYS A 22 -5.74 -4.66 -13.29
CA LYS A 22 -6.24 -3.38 -13.82
C LYS A 22 -6.82 -2.44 -12.76
N TYR A 23 -7.31 -2.97 -11.65
CA TYR A 23 -8.02 -2.19 -10.62
C TYR A 23 -7.25 -2.13 -9.29
N PHE A 24 -6.39 -3.10 -9.03
CA PHE A 24 -5.68 -3.24 -7.77
C PHE A 24 -4.18 -3.35 -7.99
N SER A 25 -3.46 -2.47 -7.32
CA SER A 25 -2.03 -2.49 -7.06
C SER A 25 -1.82 -2.66 -5.55
N HIS A 26 -0.70 -3.28 -5.19
CA HIS A 26 -0.24 -3.36 -3.82
C HIS A 26 0.81 -2.27 -3.58
N PHE A 27 0.79 -1.65 -2.40
CA PHE A 27 1.71 -0.56 -2.08
C PHE A 27 2.59 -0.90 -0.88
N ALA A 28 3.81 -0.39 -0.93
CA ALA A 28 4.79 -0.49 0.14
C ALA A 28 5.53 0.85 0.27
N VAL A 29 6.25 1.04 1.36
CA VAL A 29 7.16 2.17 1.57
C VAL A 29 8.58 1.63 1.59
N TYR A 30 9.47 2.18 0.77
CA TYR A 30 10.86 1.77 0.75
C TYR A 30 11.54 2.15 2.06
N TYR A 31 12.08 1.15 2.76
CA TYR A 31 12.74 1.32 4.04
C TYR A 31 14.24 1.63 3.88
N GLY A 32 14.81 1.28 2.74
CA GLY A 32 16.24 1.36 2.49
C GLY A 32 16.89 -0.02 2.39
N GLU A 33 18.21 0.00 2.29
CA GLU A 33 19.02 -1.20 2.12
C GLU A 33 19.59 -1.69 3.46
N ARG A 34 19.59 -3.01 3.66
CA ARG A 34 20.26 -3.68 4.78
C ARG A 34 21.09 -4.83 4.22
N ASP A 35 22.37 -4.89 4.54
CA ASP A 35 23.31 -5.93 4.10
C ASP A 35 23.32 -6.17 2.57
N GLY A 36 23.17 -5.11 1.77
CA GLY A 36 23.13 -5.22 0.30
C GLY A 36 21.76 -5.58 -0.27
N VAL A 37 20.73 -5.73 0.58
CA VAL A 37 19.38 -6.12 0.16
C VAL A 37 18.40 -4.97 0.39
N PRO A 38 17.64 -4.52 -0.63
CA PRO A 38 16.61 -3.51 -0.49
C PRO A 38 15.38 -4.06 0.24
N TYR A 39 14.88 -3.33 1.23
CA TYR A 39 13.69 -3.69 2.01
C TYR A 39 12.56 -2.67 1.85
N VAL A 40 11.33 -3.16 1.91
CA VAL A 40 10.12 -2.33 1.89
C VAL A 40 9.17 -2.73 3.02
N ALA A 41 8.52 -1.73 3.61
CA ALA A 41 7.49 -1.91 4.62
C ALA A 41 6.11 -1.93 3.94
N HIS A 42 5.31 -2.96 4.17
CA HIS A 42 3.97 -3.05 3.60
C HIS A 42 2.98 -3.69 4.55
N LEU A 43 1.70 -3.33 4.37
CA LEU A 43 0.60 -3.95 5.08
C LEU A 43 0.26 -5.30 4.43
N THR A 44 0.29 -6.39 5.20
CA THR A 44 -0.07 -7.73 4.73
C THR A 44 -0.95 -8.46 5.72
N CYS A 45 -1.80 -9.35 5.23
CA CYS A 45 -2.57 -10.25 6.08
C CYS A 45 -1.66 -11.35 6.62
N ARG A 46 -1.75 -11.67 7.93
CA ARG A 46 -1.03 -12.79 8.55
C ARG A 46 -1.60 -14.13 8.10
N ASP A 47 -2.92 -14.17 7.92
CA ASP A 47 -3.63 -15.35 7.46
C ASP A 47 -3.57 -15.41 5.93
N SER A 48 -2.45 -15.85 5.37
CA SER A 48 -2.36 -16.24 3.96
C SER A 48 -3.36 -17.34 3.58
N ASP A 49 -3.91 -18.05 4.57
CA ASP A 49 -4.98 -19.05 4.45
C ASP A 49 -6.41 -18.50 4.54
N ALA A 50 -6.59 -17.22 4.87
CA ALA A 50 -7.91 -16.59 4.80
C ALA A 50 -8.27 -16.35 3.33
N LYS A 51 -8.85 -17.38 2.70
CA LYS A 51 -9.50 -17.32 1.39
C LYS A 51 -10.51 -16.18 1.38
N LEU A 52 -10.09 -15.08 0.75
CA LEU A 52 -10.79 -13.81 0.64
C LEU A 52 -11.03 -13.08 1.98
N PRO A 53 -10.72 -11.78 2.05
CA PRO A 53 -11.14 -10.96 3.19
C PRO A 53 -12.68 -10.99 3.27
N LEU A 54 -13.22 -11.39 4.42
CA LEU A 54 -14.66 -11.44 4.66
C LEU A 54 -15.22 -10.02 4.52
N PHE A 55 -16.10 -9.78 3.55
CA PHE A 55 -16.61 -8.45 3.19
C PHE A 55 -15.51 -7.41 2.88
N GLY A 56 -14.33 -7.84 2.40
CA GLY A 56 -13.22 -6.93 2.11
C GLY A 56 -12.40 -6.51 3.32
N ARG A 57 -12.62 -7.14 4.50
CA ARG A 57 -11.81 -6.93 5.71
C ARG A 57 -10.99 -8.16 6.10
N ALA A 58 -9.79 -7.91 6.62
CA ALA A 58 -8.96 -8.92 7.28
C ALA A 58 -8.49 -8.40 8.64
N LEU A 59 -9.01 -9.01 9.70
CA LEU A 59 -8.84 -8.54 11.09
C LEU A 59 -7.41 -8.76 11.63
N ARG A 60 -6.68 -9.72 11.05
CA ARG A 60 -5.30 -10.07 11.43
C ARG A 60 -4.32 -9.70 10.33
N SER A 61 -4.11 -8.41 10.15
CA SER A 61 -3.06 -7.90 9.27
C SER A 61 -1.94 -7.26 10.10
N GLU A 62 -0.76 -7.14 9.52
CA GLU A 62 0.38 -6.48 10.16
C GLU A 62 1.22 -5.76 9.11
N VAL A 63 1.97 -4.75 9.56
CA VAL A 63 3.03 -4.17 8.73
C VAL A 63 4.26 -5.06 8.83
N LYS A 64 4.73 -5.58 7.70
CA LYS A 64 5.96 -6.36 7.60
C LYS A 64 7.02 -5.61 6.82
N LEU A 65 8.27 -5.93 7.16
CA LEU A 65 9.44 -5.50 6.42
C LEU A 65 9.99 -6.70 5.66
N ASP A 66 9.74 -6.73 4.35
CA ASP A 66 10.15 -7.82 3.46
C ASP A 66 11.10 -7.30 2.38
N PRO A 67 11.96 -8.18 1.81
CA PRO A 67 12.81 -7.81 0.69
C PRO A 67 11.97 -7.29 -0.48
N LEU A 68 12.45 -6.24 -1.13
CA LEU A 68 11.74 -5.55 -2.20
C LEU A 68 11.30 -6.50 -3.33
N ASP A 69 12.17 -7.45 -3.69
CA ASP A 69 11.94 -8.43 -4.75
C ASP A 69 10.93 -9.53 -4.36
N MET A 70 10.72 -9.76 -3.06
CA MET A 70 9.78 -10.76 -2.57
C MET A 70 8.33 -10.41 -2.90
N LEU A 71 8.02 -9.10 -2.96
CA LEU A 71 6.68 -8.61 -3.30
C LEU A 71 6.37 -8.70 -4.79
N GLY A 72 7.40 -8.61 -5.63
CA GLY A 72 7.29 -8.80 -7.08
C GLY A 72 8.39 -8.09 -7.85
N LYS A 73 8.75 -8.65 -9.00
CA LYS A 73 9.80 -8.11 -9.89
C LYS A 73 9.39 -6.85 -10.65
N LYS A 74 8.09 -6.59 -10.75
CA LYS A 74 7.54 -5.41 -11.44
C LYS A 74 7.00 -4.44 -10.42
N TYR A 75 7.69 -3.33 -10.27
CA TYR A 75 7.33 -2.24 -9.37
C TYR A 75 7.71 -0.89 -9.98
N LYS A 76 7.11 0.17 -9.46
CA LYS A 76 7.44 1.56 -9.81
C LYS A 76 7.35 2.43 -8.57
N VAL A 77 8.08 3.54 -8.55
CA VAL A 77 7.90 4.60 -7.54
C VAL A 77 6.60 5.34 -7.85
N SER A 78 5.76 5.52 -6.84
CA SER A 78 4.41 6.09 -6.96
C SER A 78 4.15 7.06 -5.80
N ASN A 79 4.87 8.19 -5.81
CA ASN A 79 4.69 9.26 -4.83
C ASN A 79 3.53 10.19 -5.26
N MET A 80 2.32 9.63 -5.35
CA MET A 80 1.19 10.28 -6.01
C MET A 80 0.69 11.59 -5.37
N LEU A 81 1.03 11.84 -4.10
CA LEU A 81 0.52 13.00 -3.35
C LEU A 81 1.59 14.06 -3.08
N ASP A 82 2.81 13.93 -3.61
CA ASP A 82 3.92 14.89 -3.39
C ASP A 82 3.53 16.33 -3.80
N ASP A 83 2.69 16.49 -4.82
CA ASP A 83 2.19 17.80 -5.27
C ASP A 83 1.25 18.49 -4.27
N SER A 84 0.60 17.71 -3.39
CA SER A 84 -0.43 18.19 -2.46
C SER A 84 0.00 18.15 -0.99
N PHE A 85 0.89 17.22 -0.63
CA PHE A 85 1.34 17.01 0.73
C PHE A 85 2.86 16.81 0.74
N PRO A 86 3.60 17.52 1.61
CA PRO A 86 5.03 17.30 1.74
C PRO A 86 5.31 15.91 2.30
N ALA A 87 6.30 15.23 1.73
CA ALA A 87 6.83 13.99 2.29
C ALA A 87 7.41 14.27 3.69
N ARG A 88 7.11 13.38 4.64
CA ARG A 88 7.64 13.48 6.01
C ARG A 88 9.04 12.90 6.06
N ASP A 89 9.83 13.42 7.00
CA ASP A 89 11.21 13.00 7.17
C ASP A 89 11.30 11.50 7.48
N PHE A 90 12.09 10.78 6.67
CA PHE A 90 12.18 9.33 6.76
C PHE A 90 12.79 8.89 8.09
N HIS A 91 13.90 9.50 8.50
CA HIS A 91 14.70 9.02 9.64
C HIS A 91 14.05 9.30 10.99
N THR A 92 13.35 10.42 11.12
CA THR A 92 12.77 10.88 12.40
C THR A 92 11.29 10.54 12.55
N VAL A 93 10.54 10.37 11.45
CA VAL A 93 9.09 10.13 11.50
C VAL A 93 8.72 8.79 10.89
N VAL A 94 9.06 8.56 9.62
CA VAL A 94 8.55 7.40 8.88
C VAL A 94 9.13 6.09 9.41
N LYS A 95 10.45 6.03 9.58
CA LYS A 95 11.16 4.84 10.05
C LYS A 95 10.73 4.43 11.46
N PRO A 96 10.70 5.33 12.47
CA PRO A 96 10.17 4.98 13.79
C PRO A 96 8.70 4.54 13.75
N ALA A 97 7.87 5.16 12.90
CA ALA A 97 6.47 4.74 12.76
C ALA A 97 6.33 3.34 12.14
N ILE A 98 7.15 3.00 11.15
CA ILE A 98 7.23 1.63 10.61
C ILE A 98 7.67 0.67 11.72
N ASP A 99 8.75 0.99 12.43
CA ASP A 99 9.32 0.15 13.47
C ASP A 99 8.32 -0.09 14.62
N ASP A 100 7.51 0.91 14.99
CA ASP A 100 6.45 0.82 15.99
C ASP A 100 5.25 -0.02 15.54
N LEU A 101 4.94 0.00 14.24
CA LEU A 101 3.84 -0.79 13.65
C LEU A 101 4.22 -2.24 13.37
N MET A 102 5.51 -2.56 13.23
CA MET A 102 5.97 -3.92 13.00
C MET A 102 5.55 -4.86 14.14
N GLY A 103 4.93 -5.98 13.79
CA GLY A 103 4.45 -6.98 14.76
C GLY A 103 3.15 -6.61 15.48
N ARG A 104 2.58 -5.43 15.22
CA ARG A 104 1.23 -5.06 15.73
C ARG A 104 0.15 -5.57 14.79
N GLU A 105 -0.93 -6.07 15.39
CA GLU A 105 -2.13 -6.43 14.64
C GLU A 105 -2.91 -5.17 14.27
N VAL A 106 -3.16 -5.01 12.97
CA VAL A 106 -3.98 -3.96 12.37
C VAL A 106 -5.07 -4.60 11.52
N THR A 107 -6.22 -3.94 11.44
CA THR A 107 -7.33 -4.42 10.60
C THR A 107 -7.17 -3.88 9.19
N PHE A 108 -6.91 -4.75 8.23
CA PHE A 108 -6.98 -4.39 6.81
C PHE A 108 -8.44 -4.25 6.39
N ASP A 109 -8.74 -3.18 5.65
CA ASP A 109 -10.03 -2.93 5.02
C ASP A 109 -9.77 -2.41 3.61
N ILE A 110 -10.30 -3.09 2.60
CA ILE A 110 -10.06 -2.73 1.20
C ILE A 110 -10.46 -1.29 0.88
N LEU A 111 -11.53 -0.78 1.51
CA LEU A 111 -12.07 0.56 1.27
C LEU A 111 -11.45 1.61 2.19
N PHE A 112 -11.18 1.25 3.45
CA PHE A 112 -10.84 2.23 4.48
C PHE A 112 -9.45 2.07 5.09
N HIS A 113 -8.74 0.97 4.88
CA HIS A 113 -7.40 0.74 5.45
C HIS A 113 -6.67 -0.36 4.67
N ASN A 114 -6.37 -0.08 3.41
CA ASN A 114 -5.62 -0.97 2.53
C ASN A 114 -4.12 -0.60 2.54
N SER A 115 -3.31 -1.24 1.69
CA SER A 115 -1.87 -0.97 1.62
C SER A 115 -1.52 0.43 1.13
N GLU A 116 -2.31 1.02 0.22
CA GLU A 116 -2.13 2.41 -0.24
C GLU A 116 -2.39 3.41 0.89
N HIS A 117 -3.48 3.21 1.64
CA HIS A 117 -3.81 4.02 2.82
C HIS A 117 -2.69 3.98 3.86
N GLN A 118 -2.07 2.81 4.07
CA GLN A 118 -0.95 2.70 5.00
C GLN A 118 0.30 3.40 4.47
N ALA A 119 0.59 3.26 3.17
CA ALA A 119 1.75 3.90 2.55
C ALA A 119 1.63 5.43 2.56
N THR A 120 0.47 5.98 2.21
CA THR A 120 0.21 7.43 2.28
C THR A 120 0.19 7.94 3.72
N LEU A 121 -0.39 7.16 4.65
CA LEU A 121 -0.35 7.47 6.07
C LEU A 121 1.07 7.50 6.62
N LEU A 122 2.01 6.75 6.07
CA LEU A 122 3.43 6.76 6.46
C LEU A 122 4.19 7.91 5.80
N ARG A 123 4.10 8.09 4.48
CA ARG A 123 4.84 9.14 3.77
C ARG A 123 4.33 10.55 4.11
N TYR A 124 3.02 10.77 4.05
CA TYR A 124 2.43 12.12 4.11
C TYR A 124 1.72 12.42 5.43
N GLY A 125 1.34 11.39 6.19
CA GLY A 125 0.54 11.56 7.41
C GLY A 125 -0.94 11.73 7.17
N VAL A 126 -1.37 11.56 5.93
CA VAL A 126 -2.78 11.53 5.54
C VAL A 126 -3.11 10.15 5.00
N LYS A 127 -4.28 9.65 5.37
CA LYS A 127 -4.75 8.33 4.97
C LYS A 127 -5.63 8.45 3.73
N ARG A 128 -5.04 8.28 2.54
CA ARG A 128 -5.73 8.37 1.24
C ARG A 128 -5.38 7.21 0.32
N SER A 129 -6.27 6.90 -0.63
CA SER A 129 -6.08 5.87 -1.64
C SER A 129 -6.76 6.29 -2.94
N GLU A 130 -5.96 6.63 -3.96
CA GLU A 130 -6.46 7.00 -5.29
C GLU A 130 -7.13 5.80 -5.96
N GLN A 131 -6.62 4.59 -5.71
CA GLN A 131 -7.22 3.35 -6.21
C GLN A 131 -8.69 3.24 -5.80
N ILE A 132 -8.98 3.55 -4.54
CA ILE A 132 -10.33 3.45 -3.99
C ILE A 132 -11.21 4.59 -4.49
N GLU A 133 -10.68 5.80 -4.64
CA GLU A 133 -11.42 6.90 -5.27
C GLU A 133 -11.85 6.55 -6.71
N VAL A 134 -10.98 5.89 -7.47
CA VAL A 134 -11.27 5.41 -8.82
C VAL A 134 -12.33 4.30 -8.77
N ILE A 135 -12.16 3.29 -7.92
CA ILE A 135 -13.12 2.18 -7.78
C ILE A 135 -14.49 2.71 -7.37
N TYR A 136 -14.56 3.66 -6.42
CA TYR A 136 -15.81 4.31 -6.01
C TYR A 136 -16.54 4.93 -7.20
N LYS A 137 -15.85 5.67 -8.07
CA LYS A 137 -16.47 6.26 -9.27
C LYS A 137 -17.09 5.20 -10.19
N TYR A 138 -16.48 4.01 -10.29
CA TYR A 138 -17.00 2.92 -11.11
C TYR A 138 -18.17 2.15 -10.46
N ILE A 139 -18.13 1.89 -9.14
CA ILE A 139 -19.16 1.10 -8.45
C ILE A 139 -20.39 1.92 -8.03
N MET A 140 -20.21 3.23 -7.75
CA MET A 140 -21.28 4.10 -7.26
C MET A 140 -22.49 4.18 -8.19
N PRO A 141 -22.37 4.27 -9.53
CA PRO A 141 -23.51 4.24 -10.43
C PRO A 141 -24.33 2.95 -10.32
N SER A 142 -23.65 1.80 -10.22
CA SER A 142 -24.28 0.48 -10.07
C SER A 142 -25.00 0.35 -8.73
N TRP A 143 -24.40 0.82 -7.64
CA TRP A 143 -25.01 0.84 -6.32
C TRP A 143 -26.21 1.79 -6.27
N LYS A 144 -26.09 2.99 -6.83
CA LYS A 144 -27.20 3.96 -6.92
C LYS A 144 -28.39 3.37 -7.68
N LYS A 145 -28.15 2.62 -8.76
CA LYS A 145 -29.19 1.89 -9.49
C LYS A 145 -29.83 0.78 -8.64
N LEU A 146 -29.04 0.02 -7.88
CA LEU A 146 -29.53 -1.00 -6.95
C LEU A 146 -30.38 -0.40 -5.82
N PHE A 147 -30.00 0.73 -5.25
CA PHE A 147 -30.77 1.45 -4.24
C PHE A 147 -32.03 2.12 -4.81
N GLN A 148 -32.02 2.54 -6.08
CA GLN A 148 -33.22 3.02 -6.76
C GLN A 148 -34.20 1.90 -7.08
N HIS A 149 -33.71 0.70 -7.43
CA HIS A 149 -34.55 -0.47 -7.69
C HIS A 149 -35.06 -1.16 -6.42
N LYS A 150 -34.30 -1.11 -5.33
CA LYS A 150 -34.81 -1.39 -3.98
C LYS A 150 -35.49 -0.14 -3.42
N LYS A 151 -36.66 0.20 -3.94
CA LYS A 151 -37.60 1.03 -3.18
C LYS A 151 -37.83 0.36 -1.83
N LEU A 152 -37.28 0.94 -0.76
CA LEU A 152 -37.89 0.90 0.57
C LEU A 152 -39.21 1.67 0.50
#